data_AF-A0A9N9HR12-F1
#
_entry.id   AF-A0A9N9HR12-F1
#
_cell.length_a   1.000
_cell.length_b   1.000
_cell.length_c   1.000
_cell.angle_alpha   90.00
_cell.angle_beta   90.00
_cell.angle_gamma   90.00
#
_symmetry.space_group_name_H-M   'P 1'
#
loop_
_entity.id
_entity.type
_entity.pdbx_description
1 polymer ?
#
loop_
_entity_poly.entity_id
_entity_poly.type
_entity_poly.pdbx_seq_one_letter_code
_entity_poly.pdbx_strand_id
1 'polypeptide(L)'
;GAKKIDGARTNFAQVSAAQKVWPNAKIQICFWHLKKAIKKRLTDNTYPKVINYSSYSAHQVFEFIDIEFYPTPPSQMTPVQKKSFCFCPKELRPKILDMIVQHMHFHSLIPNTSGVYLTAYEIWKQSTKQVYEFCTYHDLKLLWIYLWEHWYREELWVLWSHSAYDKICLFRTTMLCESHWKVIKQDFLPKFFRPRLDLLTYMGALQ
;
A
#
# COMPACT_ATOMS: atom_id res chain seq x y z
N GLY A 1 26.60 1.49 0.77
CA GLY A 1 25.50 2.48 0.90
C GLY A 1 24.17 1.77 0.82
N ALA A 2 23.44 1.66 1.93
CA ALA A 2 22.16 0.96 1.98
C ALA A 2 21.08 1.77 1.23
N LYS A 3 20.50 1.18 0.17
CA LYS A 3 19.30 1.71 -0.49
C LYS A 3 18.20 1.86 0.58
N LYS A 4 17.70 3.06 0.83
CA LYS A 4 16.47 3.26 1.61
C LYS A 4 15.35 2.57 0.86
N ILE A 5 15.00 1.36 1.29
CA ILE A 5 13.87 0.60 0.77
C ILE A 5 12.61 1.39 1.16
N ASP A 6 11.67 1.52 0.23
CA ASP A 6 10.37 2.14 0.50
C ASP A 6 9.67 1.39 1.64
N GLY A 7 9.15 2.13 2.62
CA GLY A 7 8.52 1.55 3.81
C GLY A 7 7.29 0.71 3.46
N ALA A 8 6.58 1.06 2.38
CA ALA A 8 5.47 0.26 1.87
C ALA A 8 5.94 -1.15 1.45
N ARG A 9 7.03 -1.24 0.67
CA ARG A 9 7.57 -2.51 0.18
C ARG A 9 8.07 -3.41 1.31
N THR A 10 8.70 -2.82 2.34
CA THR A 10 9.13 -3.58 3.51
C THR A 10 7.95 -4.19 4.27
N ASN A 11 6.84 -3.45 4.40
CA ASN A 11 5.65 -3.96 5.08
C ASN A 11 4.97 -5.05 4.25
N PHE A 12 4.83 -4.87 2.94
CA PHE A 12 4.26 -5.92 2.06
C PHE A 12 5.10 -7.20 2.09
N ALA A 13 6.43 -7.10 2.03
CA ALA A 13 7.30 -8.28 2.11
C ALA A 13 7.12 -9.06 3.43
N GLN A 14 6.90 -8.36 4.56
CA GLN A 14 6.62 -9.00 5.84
C GLN A 14 5.26 -9.71 5.84
N VAL A 15 4.22 -9.06 5.29
CA VAL A 15 2.88 -9.66 5.16
C VAL A 15 2.94 -10.90 4.26
N SER A 16 3.55 -10.80 3.07
CA SER A 16 3.68 -11.93 2.14
C SER A 16 4.47 -13.09 2.74
N ALA A 17 5.55 -12.81 3.49
CA ALA A 17 6.31 -13.84 4.18
C ALA A 17 5.47 -14.54 5.26
N ALA A 18 4.67 -13.78 6.02
CA ALA A 18 3.81 -14.34 7.05
C ALA A 18 2.66 -15.17 6.46
N GLN A 19 2.04 -14.72 5.36
CA GLN A 19 1.03 -15.49 4.63
C GLN A 19 1.59 -16.81 4.07
N LYS A 20 2.88 -16.84 3.69
CA LYS A 20 3.53 -18.07 3.24
C LYS A 20 3.68 -19.11 4.36
N VAL A 21 3.89 -18.68 5.60
CA VAL A 21 4.03 -19.55 6.78
C VAL A 21 2.66 -19.94 7.33
N TRP A 22 1.72 -18.99 7.38
CA TRP A 22 0.37 -19.17 7.90
C TRP A 22 -0.66 -18.89 6.80
N PRO A 23 -0.89 -19.82 5.86
CA PRO A 23 -1.76 -19.61 4.70
C PRO A 23 -3.23 -19.34 5.08
N ASN A 24 -3.65 -19.84 6.24
CA ASN A 24 -5.00 -19.63 6.76
C ASN A 24 -5.14 -18.32 7.56
N ALA A 25 -4.03 -17.65 7.89
CA ALA A 25 -4.05 -16.40 8.63
C ALA A 25 -4.26 -15.22 7.68
N LYS A 26 -5.29 -14.43 7.95
CA LYS A 26 -5.59 -13.20 7.20
C LYS A 26 -4.73 -12.06 7.72
N ILE A 27 -3.53 -11.94 7.17
CA ILE A 27 -2.55 -10.92 7.54
C ILE A 27 -2.59 -9.80 6.51
N GLN A 28 -2.76 -8.57 6.97
CA GLN A 28 -2.77 -7.35 6.16
C GLN A 28 -1.91 -6.27 6.81
N ILE A 29 -1.56 -5.24 6.05
CA ILE A 29 -0.90 -4.05 6.59
C ILE A 29 -1.81 -3.34 7.59
N CYS A 30 -1.22 -2.87 8.69
CA CYS A 30 -1.96 -2.10 9.68
C CYS A 30 -2.29 -0.69 9.24
N PHE A 31 -3.36 -0.15 9.80
CA PHE A 31 -3.77 1.23 9.59
C PHE A 31 -2.63 2.24 9.80
N TRP A 32 -1.82 2.07 10.85
CA TRP A 32 -0.71 2.97 11.13
C TRP A 32 0.38 2.89 10.06
N HIS A 33 0.73 1.68 9.64
CA HIS A 33 1.74 1.41 8.61
C HIS A 33 1.31 1.93 7.24
N LEU A 34 0.03 1.76 6.87
CA LEU A 34 -0.58 2.37 5.69
C LEU A 34 -0.43 3.89 5.74
N LYS A 35 -0.93 4.54 6.80
CA LYS A 35 -0.85 6.00 6.95
C LYS A 35 0.58 6.51 6.93
N LYS A 36 1.51 5.82 7.60
CA LYS A 36 2.92 6.19 7.65
C LYS A 36 3.58 6.10 6.27
N ALA A 37 3.32 5.03 5.52
CA ALA A 37 3.88 4.84 4.19
C ALA A 37 3.38 5.91 3.22
N ILE A 38 2.05 6.14 3.16
CA ILE A 38 1.44 7.17 2.31
C ILE A 38 1.95 8.56 2.69
N LYS A 39 1.90 8.95 3.97
CA LYS A 39 2.39 10.27 4.42
C LYS A 39 3.84 10.51 4.02
N LYS A 40 4.70 9.51 4.24
CA LYS A 40 6.12 9.60 3.88
C LYS A 40 6.29 9.85 2.38
N ARG A 41 5.54 9.13 1.54
CA ARG A 41 5.62 9.32 0.08
C ARG A 41 5.08 10.68 -0.36
N LEU A 42 3.95 11.14 0.19
CA LEU A 42 3.36 12.43 -0.16
C LEU A 42 4.27 13.63 0.13
N THR A 43 5.18 13.50 1.11
CA THR A 43 6.16 14.53 1.46
C THR A 43 7.45 14.46 0.62
N ASP A 44 7.65 13.38 -0.12
CA ASP A 44 8.88 13.11 -0.86
C ASP A 44 8.82 13.73 -2.27
N ASN A 45 9.40 14.92 -2.40
CA ASN A 45 9.51 15.63 -3.67
C ASN A 45 10.73 15.17 -4.50
N THR A 46 11.19 13.93 -4.35
CA THR A 46 12.20 13.37 -5.26
C THR A 46 11.54 12.83 -6.52
N TYR A 47 11.96 13.37 -7.67
CA TYR A 47 11.49 12.86 -8.95
C TYR A 47 11.97 11.41 -9.15
N PRO A 48 11.10 10.48 -9.56
CA PRO A 48 11.52 9.10 -9.77
C PRO A 48 12.53 9.00 -10.91
N LYS A 49 13.60 8.23 -10.71
CA LYS A 49 14.62 7.99 -11.74
C LYS A 49 14.10 7.14 -12.90
N VAL A 50 13.16 6.26 -12.60
CA VAL A 50 12.57 5.29 -13.52
C VAL A 50 11.08 5.24 -13.23
N ILE A 51 10.27 5.16 -14.28
CA ILE A 51 8.82 5.01 -14.22
C ILE A 51 8.50 3.69 -14.92
N ASN A 52 8.18 2.66 -14.14
CA ASN A 52 7.85 1.31 -14.62
C ASN A 52 6.33 1.09 -14.60
N TYR A 53 5.57 2.05 -15.13
CA TYR A 53 4.11 1.98 -15.18
C TYR A 53 3.67 1.72 -16.62
N SER A 54 2.68 0.84 -16.77
CA SER A 54 2.02 0.57 -18.05
C SER A 54 0.58 1.05 -17.97
N SER A 55 0.28 2.17 -18.63
CA SER A 55 -1.10 2.69 -18.70
C SER A 55 -2.02 1.74 -19.46
N TYR A 56 -1.50 1.04 -20.49
CA TYR A 56 -2.21 -0.02 -21.19
C TYR A 56 -2.64 -1.16 -20.26
N SER A 57 -1.73 -1.65 -19.42
CA SER A 57 -2.05 -2.73 -18.48
C SER A 57 -3.05 -2.29 -17.42
N ALA A 58 -3.00 -1.04 -16.99
CA ALA A 58 -3.97 -0.48 -16.07
C ALA A 58 -5.36 -0.34 -16.72
N HIS A 59 -5.41 0.18 -17.96
CA HIS A 59 -6.63 0.33 -18.75
C HIS A 59 -7.32 -1.02 -19.03
N GLN A 60 -6.55 -2.09 -19.27
CA GLN A 60 -7.08 -3.44 -19.43
C GLN A 60 -7.81 -3.94 -18.18
N VAL A 61 -7.38 -3.54 -16.98
CA VAL A 61 -8.06 -3.89 -15.74
C VAL A 61 -9.28 -3.01 -15.54
N PHE A 62 -9.14 -1.71 -15.79
CA PHE A 62 -10.23 -0.75 -15.71
C PHE A 62 -10.22 0.24 -16.87
N GLU A 63 -11.21 0.14 -17.75
CA GLU A 63 -11.35 0.95 -18.97
C GLU A 63 -11.46 2.47 -18.71
N PHE A 64 -11.82 2.89 -17.50
CA PHE A 64 -11.88 4.32 -17.15
C PHE A 64 -10.50 4.96 -17.00
N ILE A 65 -9.42 4.18 -16.97
CA ILE A 65 -8.05 4.70 -16.84
C ILE A 65 -7.56 5.12 -18.22
N ASP A 66 -7.45 6.43 -18.46
CA ASP A 66 -6.91 6.97 -19.70
C ASP A 66 -5.45 6.55 -19.92
N ILE A 67 -5.17 6.00 -21.09
CA ILE A 67 -3.84 5.57 -21.52
C ILE A 67 -2.87 6.75 -21.68
N GLU A 68 -3.40 7.93 -21.98
CA GLU A 68 -2.65 9.19 -22.17
C GLU A 68 -2.35 9.91 -20.85
N PHE A 69 -2.93 9.46 -19.73
CA PHE A 69 -2.65 10.01 -18.42
C PHE A 69 -1.30 9.51 -17.87
N TYR A 70 -0.22 9.96 -18.51
CA TYR A 70 1.15 9.52 -18.25
C TYR A 70 2.11 10.71 -18.04
N PRO A 71 3.01 10.68 -17.04
CA PRO A 71 3.90 11.79 -16.72
C PRO A 71 5.04 11.93 -17.74
N THR A 72 5.63 13.12 -17.80
CA THR A 72 6.83 13.35 -18.60
C THR A 72 7.97 12.41 -18.17
N PRO A 73 8.58 11.66 -19.09
CA PRO A 73 9.72 10.82 -18.79
C PRO A 73 10.88 11.60 -18.14
N PRO A 74 11.64 11.01 -17.19
CA PRO A 74 12.78 11.67 -16.54
C PRO A 74 13.85 12.17 -17.51
N SER A 75 13.97 11.52 -18.68
CA SER A 75 14.88 11.87 -19.77
C SER A 75 14.51 13.17 -20.49
N GLN A 76 13.23 13.54 -20.49
CA GLN A 76 12.70 14.72 -21.17
C GLN A 76 12.55 15.93 -20.24
N MET A 77 12.81 15.77 -18.94
CA MET A 77 12.67 16.84 -17.96
C MET A 77 13.86 17.82 -17.97
N THR A 78 13.53 19.11 -18.02
CA THR A 78 14.51 20.19 -17.87
C THR A 78 15.01 20.33 -16.41
N PRO A 79 16.20 20.91 -16.18
CA PRO A 79 16.70 21.17 -14.82
C PRO A 79 15.77 22.07 -13.98
N VAL A 80 15.05 23.00 -14.62
CA VAL A 80 14.11 23.91 -13.96
C VAL A 80 12.90 23.13 -13.44
N GLN A 81 12.31 22.28 -14.28
CA GLN A 81 11.18 21.41 -13.89
C GLN A 81 11.57 20.42 -12.78
N LYS A 82 12.81 19.90 -12.80
CA LYS A 82 13.31 19.04 -11.72
C LYS A 82 13.42 19.79 -10.39
N LYS A 83 13.82 21.07 -10.39
CA LYS A 83 13.92 21.89 -9.18
C LYS A 83 12.57 22.32 -8.61
N SER A 84 11.60 22.64 -9.47
CA SER A 84 10.25 23.03 -9.05
C SER A 84 9.32 21.85 -8.79
N PHE A 85 9.81 20.62 -8.92
CA PHE A 85 9.01 19.42 -8.80
C PHE A 85 8.35 19.31 -7.40
N CYS A 86 7.03 19.16 -7.40
CA CYS A 86 6.25 18.82 -6.23
C CYS A 86 5.49 17.53 -6.51
N PHE A 87 5.70 16.50 -5.67
CA PHE A 87 5.03 15.21 -5.86
C PHE A 87 3.53 15.30 -5.53
N CYS A 88 3.20 16.00 -4.45
CA CYS A 88 1.82 16.30 -4.06
C CYS A 88 1.77 17.62 -3.27
N PRO A 89 0.95 18.60 -3.72
CA PRO A 89 0.73 19.86 -3.00
C PRO A 89 0.24 19.61 -1.57
N LYS A 90 0.71 20.43 -0.60
CA LYS A 90 0.41 20.23 0.84
C LYS A 90 -1.09 20.17 1.13
N GLU A 91 -1.89 20.99 0.46
CA GLU A 91 -3.34 21.10 0.66
C GLU A 91 -4.12 19.85 0.23
N LEU A 92 -3.57 19.05 -0.69
CA LEU A 92 -4.22 17.86 -1.21
C LEU A 92 -3.85 16.60 -0.42
N ARG A 93 -2.75 16.64 0.34
CA ARG A 93 -2.27 15.51 1.15
C ARG A 93 -3.28 14.97 2.16
N PRO A 94 -3.99 15.79 2.95
CA PRO A 94 -5.00 15.26 3.87
C PRO A 94 -6.14 14.59 3.11
N LYS A 95 -6.63 15.21 2.03
CA LYS A 95 -7.74 14.69 1.22
C LYS A 95 -7.45 13.30 0.64
N ILE A 96 -6.29 13.13 0.01
CA ILE A 96 -5.92 11.83 -0.56
C ILE A 96 -5.65 10.77 0.53
N LEU A 97 -5.10 11.18 1.67
CA LEU A 97 -4.87 10.27 2.78
C LEU A 97 -6.19 9.77 3.38
N ASP A 98 -7.15 10.66 3.58
CA ASP A 98 -8.47 10.31 4.11
C ASP A 98 -9.23 9.39 3.16
N MET A 99 -9.12 9.64 1.85
CA MET A 99 -9.67 8.77 0.80
C MET A 99 -9.06 7.34 0.86
N ILE A 100 -7.73 7.21 0.90
CA ILE A 100 -7.08 5.89 1.01
C ILE A 100 -7.44 5.19 2.33
N VAL A 101 -7.54 5.95 3.42
CA VAL A 101 -7.99 5.43 4.71
C VAL A 101 -9.42 4.92 4.64
N GLN A 102 -10.32 5.63 3.96
CA GLN A 102 -11.70 5.19 3.77
C GLN A 102 -11.73 3.87 2.98
N HIS A 103 -10.94 3.77 1.90
CA HIS A 103 -10.85 2.55 1.08
C HIS A 103 -10.37 1.34 1.87
N MET A 104 -9.46 1.53 2.84
CA MET A 104 -9.01 0.46 3.72
C MET A 104 -10.17 -0.16 4.53
N HIS A 105 -11.11 0.67 4.99
CA HIS A 105 -12.19 0.26 5.88
C HIS A 105 -13.41 -0.27 5.15
N PHE A 106 -13.52 -0.08 3.83
CA PHE A 106 -14.61 -0.67 3.08
C PHE A 106 -14.58 -2.19 3.15
N HIS A 107 -15.76 -2.79 3.30
CA HIS A 107 -15.95 -4.22 3.37
C HIS A 107 -17.33 -4.58 2.83
N SER A 108 -17.43 -5.72 2.18
CA SER A 108 -18.69 -6.24 1.62
C SER A 108 -19.79 -6.56 2.65
N LEU A 109 -19.48 -6.53 3.95
CA LEU A 109 -20.42 -6.77 5.04
C LEU A 109 -20.87 -5.46 5.71
N ILE A 110 -20.32 -4.33 5.27
CA ILE A 110 -20.62 -3.01 5.79
C ILE A 110 -21.27 -2.23 4.64
N PRO A 111 -22.53 -1.77 4.79
CA PRO A 111 -23.16 -1.00 3.74
C PRO A 111 -22.46 0.36 3.57
N ASN A 112 -22.53 0.90 2.37
CA ASN A 112 -22.09 2.28 2.12
C ASN A 112 -23.06 3.30 2.77
N THR A 113 -22.77 4.59 2.62
CA THR A 113 -23.62 5.68 3.17
C THR A 113 -25.06 5.66 2.65
N SER A 114 -25.32 4.99 1.52
CA SER A 114 -26.65 4.84 0.93
C SER A 114 -27.35 3.54 1.36
N GLY A 115 -26.75 2.75 2.27
CA GLY A 115 -27.30 1.48 2.73
C GLY A 115 -27.06 0.29 1.80
N VAL A 116 -26.27 0.46 0.73
CA VAL A 116 -26.02 -0.58 -0.28
C VAL A 116 -24.79 -1.40 0.09
N TYR A 117 -24.92 -2.72 0.02
CA TYR A 117 -23.81 -3.66 0.16
C TYR A 117 -23.11 -3.83 -1.18
N LEU A 118 -21.80 -3.64 -1.20
CA LEU A 118 -20.98 -3.76 -2.40
C LEU A 118 -20.14 -5.03 -2.33
N THR A 119 -19.93 -5.67 -3.47
CA THR A 119 -18.99 -6.78 -3.60
C THR A 119 -17.54 -6.30 -3.44
N ALA A 120 -16.62 -7.23 -3.15
CA ALA A 120 -15.19 -6.93 -3.05
C ALA A 120 -14.65 -6.25 -4.33
N TYR A 121 -15.09 -6.73 -5.50
CA TYR A 121 -14.73 -6.16 -6.80
C TYR A 121 -15.30 -4.75 -6.99
N GLU A 122 -16.58 -4.52 -6.66
CA GLU A 122 -17.18 -3.18 -6.77
C GLU A 122 -16.49 -2.17 -5.86
N ILE A 123 -16.16 -2.57 -4.62
CA ILE A 123 -15.40 -1.73 -3.70
C ILE A 123 -14.05 -1.36 -4.31
N TRP A 124 -13.31 -2.35 -4.85
CA TRP A 124 -12.01 -2.10 -5.46
C TRP A 124 -12.12 -1.20 -6.69
N LYS A 125 -13.09 -1.46 -7.58
CA LYS A 125 -13.35 -0.67 -8.78
C LYS A 125 -13.71 0.78 -8.44
N GLN A 126 -14.65 0.99 -7.51
CA GLN A 126 -15.07 2.32 -7.08
C GLN A 126 -13.95 3.08 -6.38
N SER A 127 -13.22 2.43 -5.47
CA SER A 127 -12.07 3.03 -4.77
C SER A 127 -10.96 3.46 -5.75
N THR A 128 -10.66 2.60 -6.72
CA THR A 128 -9.67 2.89 -7.77
C THR A 128 -10.13 4.07 -8.62
N LYS A 129 -11.40 4.07 -9.05
CA LYS A 129 -11.98 5.15 -9.84
C LYS A 129 -11.93 6.48 -9.09
N GLN A 130 -12.27 6.49 -7.80
CA GLN A 130 -12.27 7.70 -6.98
C GLN A 130 -10.87 8.31 -6.85
N VAL A 131 -9.83 7.49 -6.60
CA VAL A 131 -8.44 7.96 -6.57
C VAL A 131 -7.99 8.46 -7.94
N TYR A 132 -8.36 7.73 -8.99
CA TYR A 132 -8.00 8.09 -10.36
C TYR A 132 -8.56 9.45 -10.75
N GLU A 133 -9.87 9.65 -10.57
CA GLU A 133 -10.56 10.93 -10.83
C GLU A 133 -9.99 12.08 -10.00
N PHE A 134 -9.63 11.84 -8.73
CA PHE A 134 -8.96 12.83 -7.91
C PHE A 134 -7.59 13.24 -8.47
N CYS A 135 -6.82 12.27 -8.96
CA CYS A 135 -5.51 12.52 -9.53
C CYS A 135 -5.59 13.21 -10.89
N THR A 136 -6.56 12.84 -11.74
CA THR A 136 -6.75 13.50 -13.04
C THR A 136 -7.23 14.94 -12.87
N TYR A 137 -8.19 15.18 -11.96
CA TYR A 137 -8.71 16.52 -11.68
C TYR A 137 -7.63 17.51 -11.20
N HIS A 138 -6.64 17.03 -10.44
CA HIS A 138 -5.53 17.84 -9.91
C HIS A 138 -4.22 17.71 -10.69
N ASP A 139 -4.23 17.03 -11.85
CA ASP A 139 -3.05 16.74 -12.68
C ASP A 139 -1.89 16.04 -11.95
N LEU A 140 -2.21 15.13 -11.03
CA LEU A 140 -1.25 14.41 -10.18
C LEU A 140 -0.83 13.06 -10.79
N LYS A 141 -0.33 13.07 -12.03
CA LYS A 141 0.05 11.85 -12.80
C LYS A 141 0.97 10.90 -12.04
N LEU A 142 2.02 11.43 -11.41
CA LEU A 142 2.99 10.62 -10.65
C LEU A 142 2.43 10.06 -9.34
N LEU A 143 1.46 10.75 -8.74
CA LEU A 143 0.77 10.24 -7.56
C LEU A 143 -0.11 9.06 -7.94
N TRP A 144 -0.90 9.20 -9.02
CA TRP A 144 -1.70 8.09 -9.56
C TRP A 144 -0.84 6.85 -9.81
N ILE A 145 0.26 7.01 -10.54
CA ILE A 145 1.16 5.90 -10.87
C ILE A 145 1.69 5.23 -9.61
N TYR A 146 2.14 6.01 -8.63
CA TYR A 146 2.59 5.46 -7.35
C TYR A 146 1.47 4.67 -6.66
N LEU A 147 0.25 5.21 -6.64
CA LEU A 147 -0.89 4.57 -6.00
C LEU A 147 -1.27 3.28 -6.72
N TRP A 148 -1.33 3.28 -8.05
CA TRP A 148 -1.58 2.08 -8.84
C TRP A 148 -0.53 0.99 -8.59
N GLU A 149 0.75 1.30 -8.80
CA GLU A 149 1.85 0.33 -8.72
C GLU A 149 2.13 -0.20 -7.31
N HIS A 150 1.68 0.49 -6.26
CA HIS A 150 1.98 0.12 -4.89
C HIS A 150 0.76 -0.19 -4.02
N TRP A 151 -0.46 0.13 -4.45
CA TRP A 151 -1.64 0.00 -3.60
C TRP A 151 -2.88 -0.52 -4.34
N TYR A 152 -3.19 0.00 -5.52
CA TYR A 152 -4.46 -0.30 -6.22
C TYR A 152 -4.36 -1.42 -7.25
N ARG A 153 -3.16 -1.92 -7.57
CA ARG A 153 -3.01 -3.17 -8.33
C ARG A 153 -3.55 -4.33 -7.52
N GLU A 154 -4.23 -5.27 -8.18
CA GLU A 154 -4.93 -6.40 -7.54
C GLU A 154 -4.07 -7.16 -6.52
N GLU A 155 -2.86 -7.56 -6.93
CA GLU A 155 -1.90 -8.29 -6.09
C GLU A 155 -1.52 -7.56 -4.79
N LEU A 156 -1.62 -6.23 -4.79
CA LEU A 156 -1.26 -5.38 -3.66
C LEU A 156 -2.49 -4.97 -2.87
N TRP A 157 -3.63 -4.77 -3.54
CA TRP A 157 -4.92 -4.44 -2.94
C TRP A 157 -5.26 -5.40 -1.80
N VAL A 158 -5.09 -6.70 -2.03
CA VAL A 158 -5.36 -7.76 -1.04
C VAL A 158 -4.53 -7.64 0.23
N LEU A 159 -3.35 -7.00 0.16
CA LEU A 159 -2.43 -6.89 1.28
C LEU A 159 -2.80 -5.78 2.27
N TRP A 160 -3.73 -4.88 1.94
CA TRP A 160 -4.09 -3.76 2.82
C TRP A 160 -5.58 -3.45 2.91
N SER A 161 -6.38 -3.77 1.88
CA SER A 161 -7.82 -3.47 1.88
C SER A 161 -8.63 -4.55 2.58
N HIS A 162 -9.46 -4.18 3.56
CA HIS A 162 -10.31 -5.15 4.24
C HIS A 162 -11.34 -5.81 3.31
N SER A 163 -11.71 -5.15 2.19
CA SER A 163 -12.69 -5.69 1.24
C SER A 163 -12.22 -6.94 0.50
N ALA A 164 -10.91 -7.22 0.52
CA ALA A 164 -10.34 -8.40 -0.11
C ALA A 164 -10.69 -9.72 0.61
N TYR A 165 -11.21 -9.64 1.83
CA TYR A 165 -11.59 -10.81 2.62
C TYR A 165 -13.10 -10.83 2.88
N ASP A 166 -13.64 -12.04 3.00
CA ASP A 166 -15.05 -12.34 3.31
C ASP A 166 -15.40 -12.14 4.80
N LYS A 167 -14.40 -11.90 5.65
CA LYS A 167 -14.58 -11.77 7.12
C LYS A 167 -13.86 -10.53 7.61
N ILE A 168 -14.52 -9.79 8.50
CA ILE A 168 -13.92 -8.68 9.23
C ILE A 168 -13.01 -9.25 10.32
N CYS A 169 -11.72 -8.94 10.28
CA CYS A 169 -10.82 -9.29 11.37
C CYS A 169 -11.22 -8.51 12.64
N LEU A 170 -11.72 -9.23 13.66
CA LEU A 170 -12.07 -8.66 14.97
C LEU A 170 -10.84 -8.13 15.72
N PHE A 171 -9.68 -8.75 15.49
CA PHE A 171 -8.42 -8.32 16.08
C PHE A 171 -7.56 -7.61 15.03
N ARG A 172 -7.00 -6.46 15.40
CA ARG A 172 -5.95 -5.80 14.62
C ARG A 172 -4.68 -6.66 14.70
N THR A 173 -4.60 -7.68 13.83
CA THR A 173 -3.53 -8.69 13.75
C THR A 173 -2.13 -8.09 13.76
N THR A 174 -1.99 -6.86 13.29
CA THR A 174 -0.71 -6.17 13.25
C THR A 174 -0.18 -5.75 14.61
N MET A 175 -1.01 -5.49 15.60
CA MET A 175 -0.53 -5.20 16.96
C MET A 175 0.04 -6.47 17.60
N LEU A 176 -0.60 -7.62 17.36
CA LEU A 176 -0.14 -8.94 17.80
C LEU A 176 1.13 -9.36 17.04
N CYS A 177 1.17 -9.17 15.72
CA CYS A 177 2.36 -9.43 14.92
C CYS A 177 3.51 -8.48 15.25
N GLU A 178 3.25 -7.19 15.49
CA GLU A 178 4.28 -6.21 15.88
C GLU A 178 4.80 -6.48 17.29
N SER A 179 3.94 -6.84 18.25
CA SER A 179 4.37 -7.24 19.58
C SER A 179 5.21 -8.51 19.52
N HIS A 180 4.76 -9.52 18.76
CA HIS A 180 5.50 -10.76 18.57
C HIS A 180 6.85 -10.52 17.88
N TRP A 181 6.89 -9.73 16.81
CA TRP A 181 8.14 -9.36 16.15
C TRP A 181 9.04 -8.48 17.02
N LYS A 182 8.48 -7.64 17.89
CA LYS A 182 9.25 -6.85 18.85
C LYS A 182 9.94 -7.76 19.85
N VAL A 183 9.24 -8.75 20.41
CA VAL A 183 9.81 -9.77 21.30
C VAL A 183 10.94 -10.53 20.60
N ILE A 184 10.72 -11.04 19.38
CA ILE A 184 11.78 -11.73 18.61
C ILE A 184 12.99 -10.81 18.38
N LYS A 185 12.76 -9.56 17.98
CA LYS A 185 13.84 -8.61 17.65
C LYS A 185 14.60 -8.09 18.87
N GLN A 186 13.93 -7.86 19.99
CA GLN A 186 14.54 -7.27 21.18
C GLN A 186 15.09 -8.33 22.13
N ASP A 187 14.39 -9.45 22.30
CA ASP A 187 14.71 -10.40 23.36
C ASP A 187 15.51 -11.61 22.87
N PHE A 188 15.34 -12.00 21.61
CA PHE A 188 15.93 -13.22 21.06
C PHE A 188 17.09 -12.96 20.11
N LEU A 189 16.92 -12.07 19.12
CA LEU A 189 17.97 -11.79 18.13
C LEU A 189 19.30 -11.28 18.73
N PRO A 190 19.33 -10.47 19.81
CA PRO A 190 20.59 -10.08 20.44
C PRO A 190 21.29 -11.23 21.19
N LYS A 191 20.53 -12.23 21.65
CA LYS A 191 21.03 -13.37 22.43
C LYS A 191 21.52 -14.51 21.55
N PHE A 192 20.93 -14.66 20.36
CA PHE A 192 21.27 -15.73 19.42
C PHE A 192 21.73 -15.14 18.09
N PHE A 193 23.05 -15.00 17.92
CA PHE A 193 23.62 -14.65 16.62
C PHE A 193 23.53 -15.85 15.67
N ARG A 194 22.76 -15.70 14.59
CA ARG A 194 22.47 -16.77 13.60
C ARG A 194 21.84 -18.02 14.23
N PRO A 195 20.62 -17.91 14.77
CA PRO A 195 19.92 -19.05 15.34
C PRO A 195 19.74 -20.14 14.27
N ARG A 196 19.98 -21.40 14.66
CA ARG A 196 19.68 -22.56 13.80
C ARG A 196 18.19 -22.60 13.48
N LEU A 197 17.83 -23.15 12.33
CA LEU A 197 16.44 -23.20 11.85
C LEU A 197 15.50 -23.81 12.89
N ASP A 198 15.97 -24.84 13.60
CA ASP A 198 15.27 -25.57 14.65
C ASP A 198 14.88 -24.64 15.82
N LEU A 199 15.81 -23.78 16.27
CA LEU A 199 15.57 -22.79 17.32
C LEU A 199 14.60 -21.71 16.84
N LEU A 200 14.71 -21.28 15.59
CA LEU A 200 13.79 -20.30 14.99
C LEU A 200 12.35 -20.84 14.94
N THR A 201 12.21 -22.12 14.64
CA THR A 201 10.91 -22.80 14.52
C THR A 201 10.28 -23.00 15.90
N TYR A 202 11.10 -23.35 16.90
CA TYR A 202 10.67 -23.45 18.30
C TYR A 202 10.21 -22.10 18.87
N MET A 203 10.94 -21.01 18.60
CA MET A 203 10.56 -19.66 19.04
C MET A 203 9.26 -19.16 18.39
N GLY A 204 8.96 -19.60 17.16
CA GLY A 204 7.73 -19.24 16.45
C GLY A 204 6.49 -20.06 16.84
N ALA A 205 6.64 -21.15 17.59
CA ALA A 205 5.56 -22.10 17.88
C ALA A 205 5.05 -22.08 19.34
N LEU A 206 5.71 -21.37 20.26
CA LEU A 206 5.47 -21.44 21.71
C LEU A 206 4.77 -20.21 22.34
N GLN A 207 4.19 -19.32 21.54
CA GLN A 207 3.39 -18.18 22.02
C GLN A 207 2.17 -17.97 21.12
#